data_AF-A0A661QF38-F1
#
_entry.id   AF-A0A661QF38-F1
#
_cell.length_a   1.000
_cell.length_b   1.000
_cell.length_c   1.000
_cell.angle_alpha   90.00
_cell.angle_beta   90.00
_cell.angle_gamma   90.00
#
_symmetry.space_group_name_H-M   'P 1'
#
loop_
_entity.id
_entity.type
_entity.pdbx_description
1 polymer ?
#
loop_
_entity_poly.entity_id
_entity_poly.type
_entity_poly.pdbx_seq_one_letter_code
_entity_poly.pdbx_strand_id
1 'polypeptide(L)'
;MRESQKSSIREAWILCLVLGMIMINFPFIHIFSSAQLIFGVPKLVLYFFIGWPTSIIVIWYFVRHIGKEPQDSSVVTEDKSEP
;
A
#
# COMPACT_ATOMS: atom_id res chain seq x y z
N MET A 1 -2.76 -6.65 -26.71
CA MET A 1 -1.58 -6.81 -25.83
C MET A 1 -1.97 -6.43 -24.41
N ARG A 2 -2.39 -7.38 -23.55
CA ARG A 2 -2.82 -7.12 -22.16
C ARG A 2 -2.42 -8.27 -21.22
N GLU A 3 -1.14 -8.65 -21.21
CA GLU A 3 -0.66 -9.76 -20.35
C GLU A 3 0.10 -9.28 -19.11
N SER A 4 0.57 -8.02 -19.04
CA SER A 4 1.42 -7.55 -17.93
C SER A 4 0.69 -6.80 -16.78
N GLN A 5 -0.64 -6.82 -16.72
CA GLN A 5 -1.42 -6.05 -15.71
C GLN A 5 -1.89 -6.90 -14.51
N LYS A 6 -1.70 -8.23 -14.52
CA LYS A 6 -2.18 -9.10 -13.44
C LYS A 6 -1.40 -8.93 -12.13
N SER A 7 -0.12 -8.58 -12.18
CA SER A 7 0.70 -8.36 -10.97
C SER A 7 0.27 -7.10 -10.22
N SER A 8 0.15 -5.97 -10.92
CA SER A 8 -0.15 -4.68 -10.31
C SER A 8 -1.50 -4.65 -9.59
N ILE A 9 -2.51 -5.38 -10.08
CA ILE A 9 -3.82 -5.42 -9.40
C ILE A 9 -3.71 -6.18 -8.08
N ARG A 10 -3.01 -7.32 -8.05
CA ARG A 10 -2.83 -8.11 -6.83
C ARG A 10 -2.00 -7.35 -5.80
N GLU A 11 -0.95 -6.65 -6.24
CA GLU A 11 -0.16 -5.75 -5.40
C GLU A 11 -0.99 -4.60 -4.83
N ALA A 12 -1.81 -3.94 -5.67
CA ALA A 12 -2.69 -2.87 -5.23
C ALA A 12 -3.72 -3.36 -4.20
N TRP A 13 -4.28 -4.56 -4.39
CA TRP A 13 -5.20 -5.19 -3.43
C TRP A 13 -4.53 -5.52 -2.09
N ILE A 14 -3.30 -6.06 -2.11
CA ILE A 14 -2.53 -6.34 -0.89
C ILE A 14 -2.19 -5.04 -0.16
N LEU A 15 -1.70 -4.02 -0.88
CA LEU A 15 -1.40 -2.70 -0.31
C LEU A 15 -2.65 -2.06 0.28
N CYS A 16 -3.78 -2.10 -0.43
CA CYS A 16 -5.05 -1.59 0.07
C CYS A 16 -5.49 -2.31 1.35
N LEU A 17 -5.32 -3.62 1.43
CA LEU A 17 -5.64 -4.39 2.65
C LEU A 17 -4.73 -4.04 3.81
N VAL A 18 -3.41 -3.95 3.57
CA VAL A 18 -2.45 -3.57 4.61
C VAL A 18 -2.72 -2.14 5.10
N LEU A 19 -2.98 -1.19 4.21
CA LEU A 19 -3.34 0.19 4.57
C LEU A 19 -4.65 0.25 5.35
N GLY A 20 -5.67 -0.49 4.92
CA GLY A 20 -6.95 -0.59 5.64
C GLY A 20 -6.78 -1.20 7.03
N MET A 21 -5.93 -2.23 7.18
CA MET A 21 -5.61 -2.86 8.46
C MET A 21 -4.85 -1.91 9.39
N ILE A 22 -3.92 -1.11 8.85
CA ILE A 22 -3.23 -0.06 9.60
C ILE A 22 -4.23 1.02 10.04
N MET A 23 -5.16 1.42 9.16
CA MET A 23 -6.19 2.40 9.50
C MET A 23 -7.13 1.94 10.61
N ILE A 24 -7.52 0.66 10.59
CA ILE A 24 -8.43 0.06 11.57
C ILE A 24 -7.68 -0.40 12.84
N ASN A 25 -6.35 -0.25 12.88
CA ASN A 25 -5.55 -0.74 14.00
C ASN A 25 -5.92 0.00 15.31
N PHE A 26 -6.09 -0.77 16.40
CA PHE A 26 -6.49 -0.30 17.73
C PHE A 26 -5.78 0.97 18.23
N PRO A 27 -4.44 1.15 18.12
CA PRO A 27 -3.76 2.38 18.51
C PRO A 27 -4.29 3.63 17.79
N PHE A 28 -4.50 3.59 16.47
CA PHE A 28 -5.03 4.74 15.74
C PHE A 28 -6.47 5.04 16.17
N ILE A 29 -7.31 4.01 16.21
CA ILE A 29 -8.70 4.16 16.65
C ILE A 29 -8.74 4.71 18.08
N HIS A 30 -7.92 4.21 19.00
CA HIS A 30 -7.92 4.64 20.39
C HIS A 30 -7.42 6.09 20.57
N ILE A 31 -6.37 6.48 19.84
CA ILE A 31 -5.85 7.87 19.87
C ILE A 31 -6.88 8.84 19.28
N PHE A 32 -7.58 8.47 18.21
CA PHE A 32 -8.62 9.29 17.58
C PHE A 32 -10.00 9.19 18.24
N SER A 33 -10.25 8.16 19.04
CA SER A 33 -11.49 7.95 19.81
C SER A 33 -11.52 8.76 21.10
N SER A 34 -10.41 9.40 21.49
CA SER A 34 -10.43 10.39 22.57
C SER A 34 -11.54 11.40 22.31
N ALA A 35 -12.46 11.54 23.28
CA ALA A 35 -13.76 12.23 23.23
C ALA A 35 -13.72 13.74 22.91
N GLN A 36 -12.64 14.23 22.33
CA GLN A 36 -12.56 15.55 21.75
C GLN A 36 -13.33 15.59 20.43
N LEU A 37 -14.57 16.04 20.54
CA LEU A 37 -15.39 16.46 19.42
C LEU A 37 -14.81 17.77 18.87
N ILE A 38 -14.22 17.74 17.67
CA ILE A 38 -13.85 18.96 16.97
C ILE A 38 -15.11 19.40 16.21
N PHE A 39 -15.65 20.56 16.56
CA PHE A 39 -16.81 21.14 15.86
C PHE A 39 -18.09 20.27 15.90
N GLY A 40 -18.22 19.41 16.93
CA GLY A 40 -19.35 18.46 17.08
C GLY A 40 -19.18 17.14 16.32
N VAL A 41 -18.09 16.97 15.57
CA VAL A 41 -17.80 15.76 14.81
C VAL A 41 -16.71 14.93 15.51
N PRO A 42 -16.89 13.60 15.65
CA PRO A 42 -15.84 12.73 16.18
C PRO A 42 -14.59 12.81 15.29
N LYS A 43 -13.42 12.96 15.91
CA LYS A 43 -12.13 12.96 15.19
C LYS A 43 -11.94 11.74 14.29
N LEU A 44 -12.55 10.61 14.66
CA LEU A 44 -12.58 9.40 13.86
C LEU A 44 -13.12 9.63 12.44
N VAL A 45 -14.13 10.48 12.27
CA VAL A 45 -14.70 10.80 10.95
C VAL A 45 -13.72 11.62 10.12
N LEU A 46 -13.07 12.61 10.73
CA LEU A 46 -12.02 13.41 10.08
C LEU A 46 -10.85 12.55 9.63
N TYR A 47 -10.44 11.62 10.51
CA TYR A 47 -9.42 10.62 10.21
C TYR A 47 -9.80 9.78 9.00
N PHE A 48 -11.05 9.35 8.92
CA PHE A 48 -11.54 8.60 7.76
C PHE A 48 -11.54 9.45 6.49
N PHE A 49 -11.98 10.70 6.59
CA PHE A 49 -12.06 11.64 5.47
C PHE A 49 -10.69 11.96 4.86
N ILE A 50 -9.63 11.98 5.68
CA ILE A 50 -8.25 12.28 5.24
C ILE A 50 -7.46 11.00 4.97
N GLY A 51 -7.61 9.99 5.82
CA GLY A 51 -6.90 8.72 5.75
C GLY A 51 -7.30 7.89 4.54
N TRP A 52 -8.56 7.95 4.12
CA TRP A 52 -9.05 7.22 2.94
C TRP A 52 -8.44 7.74 1.62
N PRO A 53 -8.51 9.04 1.27
CA PRO A 53 -7.85 9.55 0.07
C PRO A 53 -6.33 9.41 0.15
N THR A 54 -5.73 9.60 1.34
CA THR A 54 -4.29 9.35 1.54
C THR A 54 -3.93 7.90 1.19
N SER A 55 -4.74 6.94 1.64
CA SER A 55 -4.54 5.52 1.34
C SER A 55 -4.54 5.24 -0.17
N ILE A 56 -5.51 5.82 -0.89
CA ILE A 56 -5.59 5.69 -2.35
C ILE A 56 -4.37 6.31 -3.04
N ILE A 57 -3.92 7.49 -2.57
CA ILE A 57 -2.75 8.19 -3.13
C ILE A 57 -1.48 7.35 -2.95
N VAL A 58 -1.27 6.78 -1.76
CA VAL A 58 -0.10 5.94 -1.48
C VAL A 58 -0.09 4.71 -2.37
N ILE A 59 -1.22 4.01 -2.49
CA ILE A 59 -1.34 2.84 -3.38
C ILE A 59 -1.07 3.24 -4.83
N TRP A 60 -1.66 4.35 -5.30
CA TRP A 60 -1.46 4.86 -6.66
C TRP A 60 0.00 5.19 -6.93
N TYR A 61 0.67 5.87 -5.99
CA TYR A 61 2.09 6.21 -6.09
C TYR A 61 2.96 4.96 -6.16
N PHE A 62 2.69 3.98 -5.29
CA PHE A 62 3.46 2.74 -5.20
C PHE A 62 3.30 1.88 -6.45
N VAL A 63 2.07 1.68 -6.92
CA VAL A 63 1.76 0.98 -8.18
C VAL A 63 2.47 1.66 -9.36
N ARG A 64 2.57 3.00 -9.35
CA ARG A 64 3.26 3.75 -10.40
C ARG A 64 4.79 3.69 -10.31
N HIS A 65 5.35 3.52 -9.12
CA HIS A 65 6.79 3.44 -8.89
C HIS A 65 7.36 2.03 -9.10
N ILE A 66 6.65 0.97 -8.69
CA ILE A 66 7.11 -0.42 -8.82
C ILE A 66 7.13 -0.89 -10.28
N GLY A 67 6.26 -0.36 -11.15
CA GLY A 67 6.30 -0.66 -12.59
C GLY A 67 7.54 -0.13 -13.32
N LYS A 68 8.52 0.45 -12.62
CA LYS A 68 9.74 1.06 -13.19
C LYS A 68 11.04 0.45 -12.67
N GLU A 69 11.02 -0.65 -11.93
CA GLU A 69 12.25 -1.45 -11.77
C GLU A 69 12.56 -2.10 -13.12
N PRO A 70 13.64 -1.69 -13.82
CA PRO A 70 14.20 -2.54 -14.84
C PRO A 70 14.71 -3.76 -14.09
N GLN A 71 14.26 -4.95 -14.47
CA GLN A 71 14.93 -6.17 -14.08
C GLN A 71 16.38 -6.08 -14.58
N ASP A 72 17.29 -5.69 -13.69
CA ASP A 72 18.71 -5.84 -13.93
C ASP A 72 19.06 -7.30 -13.67
N SER A 73 18.90 -8.08 -14.74
CA SER A 73 19.84 -9.08 -15.20
C SER A 73 21.05 -9.30 -14.29
N SER A 74 21.09 -10.44 -13.62
CA SER A 74 22.34 -11.12 -13.32
C SER A 74 22.10 -12.61 -13.38
N VAL A 75 22.11 -13.08 -14.63
CA VAL A 75 22.48 -14.46 -14.98
C VAL A 75 23.89 -14.69 -14.47
N VAL A 76 24.08 -15.67 -13.59
CA VAL A 76 25.30 -16.48 -13.58
C VAL A 76 24.85 -17.94 -13.65
N THR A 77 24.67 -18.39 -14.89
CA THR A 77 24.89 -19.80 -15.24
C THR A 77 26.40 -20.00 -15.26
N GLU A 78 26.93 -20.76 -14.31
CA GLU A 78 28.24 -21.39 -14.46
C GLU A 78 28.15 -22.83 -13.91
N ASP A 79 27.27 -23.61 -14.53
CA ASP A 79 27.51 -25.05 -14.69
C ASP A 79 28.39 -25.19 -15.93
N LYS A 80 29.68 -25.48 -15.74
CA LYS A 80 30.55 -26.31 -16.59
C LYS A 80 32.03 -26.08 -16.24
N SER A 81 32.58 -26.89 -15.34
CA SER A 81 33.93 -27.46 -15.46
C SER A 81 34.22 -28.43 -14.29
N GLU A 82 33.74 -29.67 -14.41
CA GLU A 82 34.40 -30.82 -13.80
C GLU A 82 35.58 -31.24 -14.69
N PRO A 83 36.82 -31.33 -14.17
CA PRO A 83 37.86 -32.19 -14.72
C PRO A 83 37.77 -33.63 -14.20
#